data_AF-A0A937SS44-F1
#
_entry.id   AF-A0A937SS44-F1
#
_cell.length_a   1.000
_cell.length_b   1.000
_cell.length_c   1.000
_cell.angle_alpha   90.00
_cell.angle_beta   90.00
_cell.angle_gamma   90.00
#
_symmetry.space_group_name_H-M   'P 1'
#
loop_
_entity.id
_entity.type
_entity.pdbx_description
1 polymer ?
#
loop_
_entity_poly.entity_id
_entity_poly.type
_entity_poly.pdbx_seq_one_letter_code
_entity_poly.pdbx_strand_id
1 'polypeptide(L)'
;MGNGINSSLSEDSDFELIESAKKFLRAFREKPLDTTAVIWREIRRYMRKYDPIIIMAGLLAIFYQEYVTWGLTPNRHDYLLLSGFGIAGVFLFFSANLRQRFESMGDRLLGQELVILLDADKQPLKKQSDNRKRRHDLSDFVESRAALWAMAGAVFICFIGVYTLLVIMKGEDFQNKVIVIFVGALFSAAMGARYGRMFSFGWRGISYEKLGVRMKPVANHVDGLAGFKPVGDFYWFQAQLLLIPLIYLAVWIIIFFNWEGVFTIPDTALETRYGPVTLDILRRIFIFMFIFILALQVFAFLAPLTRVMRELERQKRKALWLIDRRCRRNDALRQSVHESGAKLNAEDEALEKLRSLYNQTNAMRVWPIQARRMQWFWIEKIGIALITLIASTPGGFLKEIAESLFKP
;
A
#
# COMPACT_ATOMS: atom_id res chain seq x y z
N MET A 1 -44.40 32.90 46.15
CA MET A 1 -44.01 31.56 46.62
C MET A 1 -43.24 30.90 45.49
N GLY A 2 -41.91 30.98 45.51
CA GLY A 2 -41.03 30.41 44.48
C GLY A 2 -40.12 29.37 45.10
N ASN A 3 -40.28 28.12 44.67
CA ASN A 3 -39.45 26.99 45.09
C ASN A 3 -38.26 26.86 44.14
N GLY A 4 -37.05 27.07 44.67
CA GLY A 4 -35.80 26.70 44.02
C GLY A 4 -35.48 25.23 44.30
N ILE A 5 -35.37 24.42 43.24
CA ILE A 5 -34.89 23.05 43.30
C ILE A 5 -33.38 23.09 43.08
N ASN A 6 -32.62 22.72 44.11
CA ASN A 6 -31.16 22.55 44.04
C ASN A 6 -30.81 21.30 43.24
N SER A 7 -30.16 21.47 42.07
CA SER A 7 -29.57 20.41 41.25
C SER A 7 -28.07 20.24 41.58
N SER A 8 -27.76 19.82 42.80
CA SER A 8 -26.37 19.63 43.28
C SER A 8 -25.98 18.15 43.37
N LEU A 9 -26.30 17.38 42.34
CA LEU A 9 -25.87 15.98 42.20
C LEU A 9 -25.43 15.76 40.75
N SER A 10 -24.21 15.22 40.59
CA SER A 10 -23.62 14.64 39.37
C SER A 10 -22.53 15.42 38.61
N GLU A 11 -21.58 16.08 39.27
CA GLU A 11 -20.26 16.34 38.64
C GLU A 11 -19.17 15.38 39.13
N ASP A 12 -19.20 14.94 40.39
CA ASP A 12 -18.16 14.06 40.93
C ASP A 12 -18.24 12.60 40.44
N SER A 13 -19.43 12.08 40.12
CA SER A 13 -19.57 10.70 39.60
C SER A 13 -19.01 10.52 38.20
N ASP A 14 -19.07 11.58 37.38
CA ASP A 14 -18.59 11.55 35.99
C ASP A 14 -17.06 11.62 35.93
N PHE A 15 -16.44 12.28 36.92
CA PHE A 15 -14.98 12.38 37.00
C PHE A 15 -14.34 11.03 37.37
N GLU A 16 -14.91 10.30 38.34
CA GLU A 16 -14.44 8.96 38.70
C GLU A 16 -14.62 7.95 37.56
N LEU A 17 -15.73 8.03 36.81
CA LEU A 17 -15.96 7.15 35.65
C LEU A 17 -14.93 7.40 34.53
N ILE A 18 -14.61 8.67 34.26
CA ILE A 18 -13.60 9.06 33.25
C ILE A 18 -12.19 8.66 33.67
N GLU A 19 -11.85 8.78 34.96
CA GLU A 19 -10.53 8.42 35.47
C GLU A 19 -10.34 6.89 35.51
N SER A 20 -11.38 6.14 35.88
CA SER A 20 -11.40 4.68 35.85
C SER A 20 -11.32 4.14 34.40
N ALA A 21 -12.02 4.78 33.45
CA ALA A 21 -11.89 4.46 32.02
C ALA A 21 -10.48 4.76 31.47
N LYS A 22 -9.85 5.88 31.87
CA LYS A 22 -8.45 6.20 31.50
C LYS A 22 -7.45 5.19 32.08
N LYS A 23 -7.67 4.73 33.31
CA LYS A 23 -6.81 3.73 33.98
C LYS A 23 -6.98 2.35 33.35
N PHE A 24 -8.20 1.96 33.00
CA PHE A 24 -8.50 0.75 32.22
C PHE A 24 -7.86 0.79 30.83
N LEU A 25 -7.95 1.92 30.11
CA LEU A 25 -7.29 2.11 28.81
C LEU A 25 -5.76 2.13 28.91
N ARG A 26 -5.17 2.59 30.03
CA ARG A 26 -3.72 2.47 30.28
C ARG A 26 -3.31 1.03 30.61
N ALA A 27 -4.11 0.30 31.40
CA ALA A 27 -3.87 -1.12 31.68
C ALA A 27 -3.97 -2.00 30.42
N PHE A 28 -4.95 -1.71 29.54
CA PHE A 28 -5.07 -2.32 28.20
C PHE A 28 -3.96 -1.88 27.23
N ARG A 29 -3.27 -0.78 27.52
CA ARG A 29 -2.10 -0.31 26.74
C ARG A 29 -0.80 -0.95 27.23
N GLU A 30 -0.73 -1.38 28.47
CA GLU A 30 0.51 -1.85 29.10
C GLU A 30 0.65 -3.38 29.17
N LYS A 31 -0.44 -4.16 29.24
CA LYS A 31 -0.34 -5.64 29.33
C LYS A 31 -1.52 -6.45 28.75
N PRO A 32 -1.83 -6.41 27.45
CA PRO A 32 -2.52 -7.55 26.83
C PRO A 32 -1.66 -8.20 25.76
N LEU A 33 -1.70 -9.54 25.70
CA LEU A 33 -1.34 -10.40 24.57
C LEU A 33 0.13 -10.87 24.44
N ASP A 34 0.89 -11.14 25.50
CA ASP A 34 2.24 -11.71 25.27
C ASP A 34 2.15 -13.17 24.74
N THR A 35 1.28 -14.02 25.30
CA THR A 35 1.14 -15.42 24.86
C THR A 35 0.56 -15.56 23.45
N THR A 36 -0.49 -14.82 23.12
CA THR A 36 -1.08 -14.85 21.77
C THR A 36 -0.17 -14.18 20.75
N ALA A 37 0.55 -13.10 21.08
CA ALA A 37 1.52 -12.50 20.18
C ALA A 37 2.71 -13.43 19.93
N VAL A 38 3.18 -14.16 20.94
CA VAL A 38 4.25 -15.17 20.81
C VAL A 38 3.80 -16.33 19.91
N ILE A 39 2.61 -16.90 20.15
CA ILE A 39 2.06 -17.98 19.32
C ILE A 39 1.87 -17.49 17.87
N TRP A 40 1.30 -16.30 17.67
CA TRP A 40 1.15 -15.71 16.33
C TRP A 40 2.49 -15.41 15.65
N ARG A 41 3.53 -15.05 16.43
CA ARG A 41 4.87 -14.81 15.91
C ARG A 41 5.49 -16.11 15.40
N GLU A 42 5.35 -17.21 16.14
CA GLU A 42 5.83 -18.52 15.70
C GLU A 42 5.03 -19.05 14.51
N ILE A 43 3.69 -19.03 14.56
CA ILE A 43 2.85 -19.42 13.41
C ILE A 43 3.25 -18.62 12.16
N ARG A 44 3.47 -17.32 12.29
CA ARG A 44 3.91 -16.47 11.18
C ARG A 44 5.31 -16.82 10.67
N ARG A 45 6.23 -17.21 11.57
CA ARG A 45 7.59 -17.66 11.21
C ARG A 45 7.52 -18.96 10.43
N TYR A 46 6.71 -19.92 10.90
CA TYR A 46 6.43 -21.17 10.20
C TYR A 46 5.78 -20.92 8.85
N MET A 47 4.66 -20.17 8.79
CA MET A 47 4.00 -19.85 7.52
C MET A 47 4.97 -19.22 6.54
N ARG A 48 5.81 -18.24 6.93
CA ARG A 48 6.78 -17.64 6.00
C ARG A 48 7.75 -18.65 5.40
N LYS A 49 8.18 -19.66 6.17
CA LYS A 49 9.10 -20.71 5.69
C LYS A 49 8.41 -21.67 4.73
N TYR A 50 7.13 -21.97 4.97
CA TYR A 50 6.37 -22.97 4.22
C TYR A 50 5.36 -22.37 3.22
N ASP A 51 5.25 -21.05 3.11
CA ASP A 51 4.32 -20.32 2.23
C ASP A 51 4.39 -20.87 0.78
N PRO A 52 5.58 -21.03 0.14
CA PRO A 52 5.64 -21.56 -1.23
C PRO A 52 5.13 -23.01 -1.34
N ILE A 53 5.40 -23.83 -0.33
CA ILE A 53 4.97 -25.23 -0.29
C ILE A 53 3.45 -25.32 -0.13
N ILE A 54 2.87 -24.49 0.74
CA ILE A 54 1.42 -24.41 0.96
C ILE A 54 0.72 -23.91 -0.31
N ILE A 55 1.27 -22.88 -0.97
CA ILE A 55 0.75 -22.37 -2.23
C ILE A 55 0.80 -23.47 -3.30
N MET A 56 1.95 -24.14 -3.45
CA MET A 56 2.10 -25.20 -4.45
C MET A 56 1.16 -26.38 -4.19
N ALA A 57 1.04 -26.81 -2.93
CA ALA A 57 0.13 -27.89 -2.53
C ALA A 57 -1.34 -27.51 -2.79
N GLY A 58 -1.72 -26.26 -2.51
CA GLY A 58 -3.05 -25.74 -2.83
C GLY A 58 -3.31 -25.73 -4.34
N LEU A 59 -2.36 -25.25 -5.14
CA LEU A 59 -2.47 -25.29 -6.60
C LEU A 59 -2.61 -26.72 -7.12
N LEU A 60 -1.75 -27.65 -6.66
CA LEU A 60 -1.83 -29.06 -7.05
C LEU A 60 -3.17 -29.69 -6.65
N ALA A 61 -3.71 -29.35 -5.48
CA ALA A 61 -5.01 -29.84 -5.04
C ALA A 61 -6.14 -29.36 -5.97
N ILE A 62 -6.11 -28.09 -6.41
CA ILE A 62 -7.08 -27.56 -7.38
C ILE A 62 -6.92 -28.24 -8.75
N PHE A 63 -5.69 -28.37 -9.26
CA PHE A 63 -5.44 -29.06 -10.53
C PHE A 63 -5.86 -30.53 -10.49
N TYR A 64 -5.55 -31.22 -9.39
CA TYR A 64 -5.95 -32.61 -9.18
C TYR A 64 -7.47 -32.72 -9.12
N GLN A 65 -8.16 -31.81 -8.43
CA GLN A 65 -9.61 -31.80 -8.37
C GLN A 65 -10.25 -31.59 -9.76
N GLU A 66 -9.75 -30.64 -10.54
CA GLU A 66 -10.22 -30.39 -11.91
C GLU A 66 -9.94 -31.60 -12.83
N TYR A 67 -8.79 -32.26 -12.65
CA TYR A 67 -8.44 -33.49 -13.37
C TYR A 67 -9.36 -34.66 -13.00
N VAL A 68 -9.65 -34.87 -11.71
CA VAL A 68 -10.56 -35.94 -11.27
C VAL A 68 -11.98 -35.70 -11.77
N THR A 69 -12.41 -34.44 -11.79
CA THR A 69 -13.79 -34.08 -12.21
C THR A 69 -13.98 -34.18 -13.72
N TRP A 70 -12.99 -33.78 -14.53
CA TRP A 70 -13.16 -33.61 -15.98
C TRP A 70 -12.20 -34.45 -16.85
N GLY A 71 -11.30 -35.22 -16.23
CA GLY A 71 -10.28 -36.01 -16.92
C GLY A 71 -9.30 -35.13 -17.71
N LEU A 72 -8.90 -35.60 -18.89
CA LEU A 72 -8.01 -34.91 -19.82
C LEU A 72 -8.76 -34.08 -20.88
N THR A 73 -10.04 -33.74 -20.66
CA THR A 73 -10.83 -33.00 -21.66
C THR A 73 -10.64 -31.48 -21.48
N PRO A 74 -9.77 -30.82 -22.28
CA PRO A 74 -9.33 -29.46 -21.96
C PRO A 74 -10.48 -28.46 -21.97
N ASN A 75 -11.46 -28.67 -22.85
CA ASN A 75 -12.60 -27.77 -23.02
C ASN A 75 -13.58 -27.80 -21.83
N ARG A 76 -13.41 -28.74 -20.88
CA ARG A 76 -14.26 -28.86 -19.68
C ARG A 76 -13.59 -28.32 -18.42
N HIS A 77 -12.30 -27.96 -18.45
CA HIS A 77 -11.64 -27.38 -17.29
C HIS A 77 -12.10 -25.97 -17.00
N ASP A 78 -12.12 -25.61 -15.72
CA ASP A 78 -12.47 -24.27 -15.28
C ASP A 78 -11.28 -23.32 -15.44
N TYR A 79 -11.10 -22.76 -16.63
CA TYR A 79 -10.02 -21.81 -16.87
C TYR A 79 -10.13 -20.55 -16.01
N LEU A 80 -11.34 -20.13 -15.62
CA LEU A 80 -11.56 -18.99 -14.72
C LEU A 80 -10.97 -19.28 -13.33
N LEU A 81 -11.31 -20.45 -12.79
CA LEU A 81 -10.83 -20.93 -11.50
C LEU A 81 -9.31 -21.19 -11.53
N LEU A 82 -8.83 -21.96 -12.50
CA LEU A 82 -7.42 -22.34 -12.64
C LEU A 82 -6.52 -21.11 -12.79
N SER A 83 -6.89 -20.17 -13.66
CA SER A 83 -6.14 -18.93 -13.83
C SER A 83 -6.23 -18.02 -12.60
N GLY A 84 -7.38 -17.99 -11.91
CA GLY A 84 -7.56 -17.25 -10.66
C GLY A 84 -6.62 -17.74 -9.56
N PHE A 85 -6.57 -19.05 -9.33
CA PHE A 85 -5.65 -19.65 -8.37
C PHE A 85 -4.19 -19.47 -8.78
N GLY A 86 -3.86 -19.63 -10.07
CA GLY A 86 -2.52 -19.38 -10.59
C GLY A 86 -2.04 -17.95 -10.31
N ILE A 87 -2.87 -16.94 -10.61
CA ILE A 87 -2.59 -15.53 -10.35
C ILE A 87 -2.50 -15.24 -8.85
N ALA A 88 -3.38 -15.82 -8.04
CA ALA A 88 -3.30 -15.71 -6.59
C ALA A 88 -1.99 -16.31 -6.04
N GLY A 89 -1.56 -17.46 -6.55
CA GLY A 89 -0.28 -18.08 -6.22
C GLY A 89 0.91 -17.19 -6.57
N VAL A 90 0.93 -16.62 -7.78
CA VAL A 90 1.95 -15.65 -8.22
C VAL A 90 1.98 -14.41 -7.31
N PHE A 91 0.82 -13.84 -7.01
CA PHE A 91 0.71 -12.70 -6.09
C PHE A 91 1.24 -13.04 -4.69
N LEU A 92 0.86 -14.19 -4.13
CA LEU A 92 1.32 -14.64 -2.82
C LEU A 92 2.83 -14.87 -2.80
N PHE A 93 3.38 -15.47 -3.85
CA PHE A 93 4.81 -15.67 -4.01
C PHE A 93 5.59 -14.35 -4.02
N PHE A 94 5.20 -13.39 -4.87
CA PHE A 94 5.89 -12.10 -4.92
C PHE A 94 5.69 -11.30 -3.63
N SER A 95 4.50 -11.32 -3.03
CA SER A 95 4.20 -10.58 -1.80
C SER A 95 4.85 -11.16 -0.53
N ALA A 96 5.48 -12.33 -0.60
CA ALA A 96 6.30 -12.89 0.47
C ALA A 96 7.44 -11.92 0.86
N ASN A 97 8.02 -11.21 -0.13
CA ASN A 97 9.14 -10.29 0.04
C ASN A 97 8.74 -8.89 0.53
N LEU A 98 7.44 -8.62 0.72
CA LEU A 98 6.95 -7.29 1.08
C LEU A 98 7.60 -6.73 2.35
N ARG A 99 7.74 -7.57 3.38
CA ARG A 99 8.35 -7.15 4.65
C ARG A 99 9.85 -6.88 4.49
N GLN A 100 10.59 -7.77 3.82
CA GLN A 100 12.02 -7.58 3.57
C GLN A 100 12.29 -6.30 2.77
N ARG A 101 11.46 -5.99 1.77
CA ARG A 101 11.55 -4.74 1.01
C ARG A 101 11.28 -3.51 1.87
N PHE A 102 10.33 -3.59 2.80
CA PHE A 102 10.05 -2.53 3.77
C PHE A 102 11.21 -2.33 4.76
N GLU A 103 11.73 -3.40 5.33
CA GLU A 103 12.90 -3.38 6.24
C GLU A 103 14.13 -2.82 5.51
N SER A 104 14.40 -3.28 4.28
CA SER A 104 15.49 -2.77 3.44
C SER A 104 15.34 -1.28 3.11
N MET A 105 14.11 -0.80 2.86
CA MET A 105 13.85 0.63 2.72
C MET A 105 14.24 1.39 3.99
N GLY A 106 13.80 0.91 5.16
CA GLY A 106 14.14 1.52 6.45
C GLY A 106 15.65 1.53 6.73
N ASP A 107 16.33 0.42 6.49
CA ASP A 107 17.78 0.29 6.67
C ASP A 107 18.57 1.21 5.75
N ARG A 108 18.15 1.35 4.49
CA ARG A 108 18.78 2.27 3.54
C ARG A 108 18.58 3.72 3.96
N LEU A 109 17.38 4.10 4.39
CA LEU A 109 17.09 5.46 4.88
C LEU A 109 17.90 5.81 6.13
N LEU A 110 18.03 4.85 7.07
CA LEU A 110 18.81 5.05 8.30
C LEU A 110 20.31 5.03 8.04
N GLY A 111 20.80 4.20 7.12
CA GLY A 111 22.21 4.12 6.75
C GLY A 111 22.71 5.34 6.00
N GLN A 112 21.82 6.08 5.33
CA GLN A 112 22.14 7.30 4.57
C GLN A 112 21.99 8.58 5.41
N GLU A 113 21.76 8.48 6.72
CA GLU A 113 21.52 9.63 7.62
C GLU A 113 20.37 10.56 7.18
N LEU A 114 19.47 10.05 6.32
CA LEU A 114 18.29 10.77 5.82
C LEU A 114 17.19 10.87 6.86
N VAL A 115 17.40 10.22 8.00
CA VAL A 115 16.47 10.14 9.11
C VAL A 115 17.12 10.80 10.32
N ILE A 116 16.63 12.00 10.67
CA ILE A 116 16.99 12.67 11.91
C ILE A 116 15.97 12.28 12.97
N LEU A 117 16.45 11.74 14.08
CA LEU A 117 15.65 11.56 15.28
C LEU A 117 15.57 12.91 16.01
N LEU A 118 14.37 13.46 16.16
CA LEU A 118 14.11 14.79 16.74
C LEU A 118 14.60 14.93 18.19
N ASP A 119 14.82 13.82 18.90
CA ASP A 119 15.39 13.80 20.26
C ASP A 119 16.91 13.59 20.32
N ALA A 120 17.58 13.36 19.18
CA ALA A 120 19.03 13.10 19.17
C ALA A 120 19.87 14.35 19.48
N ASP A 121 19.34 15.56 19.28
CA ASP A 121 20.04 16.82 19.56
C ASP A 121 20.32 17.03 21.06
N LYS A 122 19.69 16.25 21.96
CA LYS A 122 19.85 16.39 23.41
C LYS A 122 20.88 15.43 24.05
N GLN A 123 21.42 14.46 23.31
CA GLN A 123 22.41 13.52 23.86
C GLN A 123 23.50 13.17 22.83
N PRO A 124 24.71 13.77 22.92
CA PRO A 124 25.80 13.45 22.01
C PRO A 124 26.41 12.06 22.29
N LEU A 125 26.48 11.26 21.23
CA LEU A 125 27.58 10.34 20.86
C LEU A 125 27.91 9.07 21.69
N LYS A 126 27.23 8.73 22.77
CA LYS A 126 27.06 7.29 23.08
C LYS A 126 25.89 6.81 22.22
N LYS A 127 26.04 5.72 21.45
CA LYS A 127 24.96 4.74 21.09
C LYS A 127 24.80 4.37 19.60
N GLN A 128 25.83 3.78 18.98
CA GLN A 128 25.59 2.94 17.80
C GLN A 128 24.74 1.68 18.15
N SER A 129 24.87 1.18 19.39
CA SER A 129 24.03 0.11 19.95
C SER A 129 22.55 0.50 20.04
N ASP A 130 22.22 1.73 20.45
CA ASP A 130 20.80 2.13 20.55
C ASP A 130 20.17 2.34 19.18
N ASN A 131 20.94 2.64 18.13
CA ASN A 131 20.38 2.72 16.78
C ASN A 131 19.86 1.35 16.32
N ARG A 132 20.54 0.24 16.66
CA ARG A 132 20.01 -1.11 16.38
C ARG A 132 18.77 -1.41 17.21
N LYS A 133 18.78 -1.08 18.51
CA LYS A 133 17.62 -1.29 19.38
C LYS A 133 16.40 -0.50 18.89
N ARG A 134 16.57 0.79 18.59
CA ARG A 134 15.52 1.65 18.03
C ARG A 134 15.00 1.17 16.68
N ARG A 135 15.87 0.59 15.83
CA ARG A 135 15.45 -0.06 14.58
C ARG A 135 14.50 -1.22 14.84
N HIS A 136 14.86 -2.09 15.78
CA HIS A 136 14.00 -3.21 16.19
C HIS A 136 12.68 -2.71 16.78
N ASP A 137 12.72 -1.75 17.71
CA ASP A 137 11.51 -1.18 18.32
C ASP A 137 10.57 -0.56 17.28
N LEU A 138 11.14 0.15 16.29
CA LEU A 138 10.40 0.78 15.21
C LEU A 138 9.77 -0.25 14.26
N SER A 139 10.55 -1.26 13.88
CA SER A 139 10.08 -2.37 13.05
C SER A 139 8.96 -3.14 13.75
N ASP A 140 9.12 -3.43 15.04
CA ASP A 140 8.14 -4.16 15.83
C ASP A 140 6.85 -3.36 16.00
N PHE A 141 6.95 -2.04 16.21
CA PHE A 141 5.78 -1.16 16.25
C PHE A 141 5.01 -1.14 14.92
N VAL A 142 5.74 -1.07 13.80
CA VAL A 142 5.14 -1.12 12.46
C VAL A 142 4.49 -2.48 12.19
N GLU A 143 5.17 -3.57 12.53
CA GLU A 143 4.71 -4.94 12.31
C GLU A 143 3.47 -5.28 13.15
N SER A 144 3.41 -4.82 14.40
CA SER A 144 2.29 -5.07 15.32
C SER A 144 0.98 -4.52 14.77
N ARG A 145 1.05 -3.37 14.10
CA ARG A 145 -0.12 -2.73 13.51
C ARG A 145 -0.38 -3.22 12.09
N ALA A 146 0.66 -3.57 11.34
CA ALA A 146 0.49 -4.29 10.09
C ALA A 146 -0.21 -5.64 10.30
N ALA A 147 -0.04 -6.27 11.46
CA ALA A 147 -0.78 -7.48 11.83
C ALA A 147 -2.29 -7.24 11.97
N LEU A 148 -2.71 -6.13 12.58
CA LEU A 148 -4.14 -5.79 12.70
C LEU A 148 -4.79 -5.59 11.33
N TRP A 149 -4.14 -4.81 10.46
CA TRP A 149 -4.62 -4.61 9.10
C TRP A 149 -4.58 -5.90 8.27
N ALA A 150 -3.57 -6.75 8.48
CA ALA A 150 -3.49 -8.06 7.85
C ALA A 150 -4.68 -8.94 8.27
N MET A 151 -5.04 -8.97 9.55
CA MET A 151 -6.18 -9.75 10.03
C MET A 151 -7.49 -9.24 9.45
N ALA A 152 -7.72 -7.92 9.49
CA ALA A 152 -8.91 -7.30 8.91
C ALA A 152 -9.01 -7.59 7.40
N GLY A 153 -7.90 -7.43 6.66
CA GLY A 153 -7.83 -7.76 5.24
C GLY A 153 -8.08 -9.24 4.96
N ALA A 154 -7.52 -10.14 5.77
CA ALA A 154 -7.71 -11.59 5.63
C ALA A 154 -9.17 -11.98 5.77
N VAL A 155 -9.84 -11.50 6.83
CA VAL A 155 -11.26 -11.77 7.07
C VAL A 155 -12.12 -11.22 5.93
N PHE A 156 -11.88 -9.96 5.54
CA PHE A 156 -12.67 -9.30 4.49
C PHE A 156 -12.54 -9.99 3.13
N ILE A 157 -11.32 -10.28 2.67
CA ILE A 157 -11.11 -10.92 1.37
C ILE A 157 -11.49 -12.40 1.40
N CYS A 158 -11.30 -13.11 2.52
CA CYS A 158 -11.80 -14.46 2.69
C CYS A 158 -13.32 -14.52 2.56
N PHE A 159 -14.04 -13.59 3.19
CA PHE A 159 -15.49 -13.51 3.08
C PHE A 159 -15.94 -13.32 1.63
N ILE A 160 -15.33 -12.36 0.92
CA ILE A 160 -15.63 -12.13 -0.51
C ILE A 160 -15.32 -13.37 -1.34
N GLY A 161 -14.14 -13.97 -1.17
CA GLY A 161 -13.72 -15.15 -1.93
C GLY A 161 -14.62 -16.35 -1.72
N VAL A 162 -14.98 -16.65 -0.46
CA VAL A 162 -15.92 -17.73 -0.14
C VAL A 162 -17.31 -17.43 -0.71
N TYR A 163 -17.81 -16.20 -0.59
CA TYR A 163 -19.08 -15.81 -1.19
C TYR A 163 -19.09 -16.00 -2.71
N THR A 164 -18.03 -15.56 -3.40
CA THR A 164 -17.89 -15.75 -4.86
C THR A 164 -17.87 -17.23 -5.23
N LEU A 165 -17.13 -18.08 -4.50
CA LEU A 165 -17.11 -19.52 -4.73
C LEU A 165 -18.48 -20.16 -4.50
N LEU A 166 -19.20 -19.76 -3.45
CA LEU A 166 -20.55 -20.27 -3.19
C LEU A 166 -21.54 -19.88 -4.30
N VAL A 167 -21.42 -18.67 -4.86
CA VAL A 167 -22.22 -18.24 -6.02
C VAL A 167 -21.90 -19.09 -7.25
N ILE A 168 -20.61 -19.31 -7.53
CA ILE A 168 -20.16 -20.16 -8.66
C ILE A 168 -20.69 -21.59 -8.53
N MET A 169 -20.73 -22.12 -7.31
CA MET A 169 -21.06 -23.52 -7.05
C MET A 169 -22.56 -23.78 -6.84
N LYS A 170 -23.41 -22.76 -6.94
CA LYS A 170 -24.86 -22.85 -6.72
C LYS A 170 -25.54 -23.57 -7.91
N GLY A 171 -25.25 -24.87 -8.07
CA GLY A 171 -25.73 -25.70 -9.18
C GLY A 171 -24.96 -27.01 -9.38
N GLU A 172 -23.80 -27.19 -8.73
CA GLU A 172 -23.00 -28.43 -8.80
C GLU A 172 -22.99 -29.15 -7.45
N ASP A 173 -22.60 -30.43 -7.44
CA ASP A 173 -22.45 -31.25 -6.22
C ASP A 173 -21.47 -30.58 -5.23
N PHE A 174 -22.02 -29.84 -4.26
CA PHE A 174 -21.27 -29.14 -3.23
C PHE A 174 -20.24 -30.05 -2.53
N GLN A 175 -20.59 -31.33 -2.34
CA GLN A 175 -19.72 -32.34 -1.74
C GLN A 175 -18.41 -32.54 -2.53
N ASN A 176 -18.47 -32.49 -3.87
CA ASN A 176 -17.30 -32.68 -4.71
C ASN A 176 -16.37 -31.46 -4.72
N LYS A 177 -16.81 -30.30 -4.21
CA LYS A 177 -16.04 -29.05 -4.28
C LYS A 177 -15.55 -28.52 -2.92
N VAL A 178 -15.72 -29.29 -1.85
CA VAL A 178 -15.26 -28.91 -0.50
C VAL A 178 -13.77 -28.52 -0.48
N ILE A 179 -12.94 -29.28 -1.21
CA ILE A 179 -11.50 -28.99 -1.32
C ILE A 179 -11.26 -27.62 -1.99
N VAL A 180 -11.98 -27.31 -3.06
CA VAL A 180 -11.86 -26.01 -3.76
C VAL A 180 -12.28 -24.85 -2.87
N ILE A 181 -13.38 -24.99 -2.13
CA ILE A 181 -13.85 -23.96 -1.18
C ILE A 181 -12.80 -23.74 -0.09
N PHE A 182 -12.27 -24.82 0.49
CA PHE A 182 -11.30 -24.73 1.56
C PHE A 182 -9.99 -24.08 1.09
N VAL A 183 -9.43 -24.55 -0.02
CA VAL A 183 -8.20 -23.99 -0.60
C VAL A 183 -8.44 -22.54 -1.05
N GLY A 184 -9.60 -22.25 -1.64
CA GLY A 184 -10.03 -20.90 -2.01
C GLY A 184 -10.06 -19.95 -0.82
N ALA A 185 -10.69 -20.36 0.28
CA ALA A 185 -10.73 -19.59 1.52
C ALA A 185 -9.32 -19.30 2.05
N LEU A 186 -8.43 -20.28 2.05
CA LEU A 186 -7.04 -20.11 2.48
C LEU A 186 -6.28 -19.11 1.59
N PHE A 187 -6.41 -19.22 0.27
CA PHE A 187 -5.78 -18.29 -0.68
C PHE A 187 -6.33 -16.87 -0.51
N SER A 188 -7.65 -16.71 -0.43
CA SER A 188 -8.30 -15.42 -0.22
C SER A 188 -7.90 -14.78 1.11
N ALA A 189 -7.86 -15.54 2.20
CA ALA A 189 -7.38 -15.07 3.50
C ALA A 189 -5.91 -14.64 3.43
N ALA A 190 -5.06 -15.43 2.79
CA ALA A 190 -3.64 -15.10 2.62
C ALA A 190 -3.46 -13.82 1.79
N MET A 191 -4.19 -13.66 0.68
CA MET A 191 -4.14 -12.45 -0.15
C MET A 191 -4.61 -11.23 0.64
N GLY A 192 -5.73 -11.35 1.35
CA GLY A 192 -6.24 -10.30 2.23
C GLY A 192 -5.25 -9.87 3.30
N ALA A 193 -4.55 -10.82 3.90
CA ALA A 193 -3.48 -10.51 4.84
C ALA A 193 -2.36 -9.67 4.22
N ARG A 194 -1.97 -9.96 2.96
CA ARG A 194 -0.94 -9.21 2.24
C ARG A 194 -1.42 -7.81 1.88
N TYR A 195 -2.65 -7.65 1.39
CA TYR A 195 -3.23 -6.32 1.13
C TYR A 195 -3.30 -5.46 2.39
N GLY A 196 -3.73 -6.04 3.52
CA GLY A 196 -3.74 -5.36 4.80
C GLY A 196 -2.35 -4.87 5.22
N ARG A 197 -1.30 -5.70 5.04
CA ARG A 197 0.08 -5.26 5.29
C ARG A 197 0.53 -4.16 4.33
N MET A 198 0.22 -4.27 3.04
CA MET A 198 0.57 -3.25 2.04
C MET A 198 -0.02 -1.90 2.43
N PHE A 199 -1.31 -1.88 2.80
CA PHE A 199 -1.98 -0.70 3.32
C PHE A 199 -1.26 -0.14 4.54
N SER A 200 -1.01 -0.96 5.57
CA SER A 200 -0.33 -0.51 6.78
C SER A 200 1.08 0.05 6.50
N PHE A 201 1.89 -0.62 5.68
CA PHE A 201 3.24 -0.18 5.36
C PHE A 201 3.26 1.11 4.54
N GLY A 202 2.35 1.26 3.57
CA GLY A 202 2.21 2.50 2.80
C GLY A 202 1.91 3.68 3.73
N TRP A 203 0.85 3.59 4.53
CA TRP A 203 0.47 4.70 5.43
C TRP A 203 1.48 4.99 6.54
N ARG A 204 2.31 4.02 6.92
CA ARG A 204 3.28 4.17 8.02
C ARG A 204 4.60 4.81 7.64
N GLY A 205 4.94 4.85 6.35
CA GLY A 205 6.03 5.72 5.88
C GLY A 205 5.85 7.19 6.33
N ILE A 206 4.61 7.61 6.58
CA ILE A 206 4.24 8.95 7.06
C ILE A 206 4.21 9.02 8.59
N SER A 207 3.99 7.90 9.26
CA SER A 207 3.85 7.85 10.73
C SER A 207 5.20 7.94 11.46
N TYR A 208 6.31 7.90 10.73
CA TYR A 208 7.64 8.15 11.26
C TYR A 208 7.73 9.49 12.00
N GLU A 209 7.03 10.54 11.54
CA GLU A 209 7.00 11.82 12.26
C GLU A 209 6.47 11.69 13.70
N LYS A 210 5.46 10.84 13.93
CA LYS A 210 4.90 10.59 15.27
C LYS A 210 5.85 9.83 16.19
N LEU A 211 6.86 9.18 15.61
CA LEU A 211 7.90 8.43 16.32
C LEU A 211 9.17 9.27 16.48
N GLY A 212 9.08 10.59 16.25
CA GLY A 212 10.22 11.49 16.32
C GLY A 212 11.19 11.33 15.15
N VAL A 213 10.80 10.63 14.08
CA VAL A 213 11.64 10.35 12.91
C VAL A 213 11.29 11.38 11.84
N ARG A 214 12.18 12.35 11.60
CA ARG A 214 12.05 13.32 10.51
C ARG A 214 12.91 12.89 9.34
N MET A 215 12.29 12.71 8.19
CA MET A 215 12.98 12.57 6.91
C MET A 215 13.65 13.90 6.56
N LYS A 216 14.92 13.89 6.15
CA LYS A 216 15.69 15.07 5.72
C LYS A 216 16.18 14.85 4.29
N PRO A 217 15.86 15.74 3.34
CA PRO A 217 16.37 15.61 1.98
C PRO A 217 17.82 16.06 1.94
N VAL A 218 18.64 15.33 1.20
CA VAL A 218 20.05 15.67 0.97
C VAL A 218 20.19 16.20 -0.45
N ALA A 219 20.54 17.49 -0.56
CA ALA A 219 20.88 18.09 -1.84
C ALA A 219 22.10 17.36 -2.43
N ASN A 220 22.10 17.18 -3.76
CA ASN A 220 23.18 16.48 -4.49
C ASN A 220 23.45 15.03 -4.02
N HIS A 221 22.45 14.36 -3.45
CA HIS A 221 22.59 12.94 -3.11
C HIS A 221 22.82 12.08 -4.37
N VAL A 222 23.67 11.05 -4.27
CA VAL A 222 24.13 10.21 -5.40
C VAL A 222 23.01 9.48 -6.16
N ASP A 223 21.82 9.38 -5.57
CA ASP A 223 20.66 8.75 -6.22
C ASP A 223 19.86 9.70 -7.12
N GLY A 224 20.16 11.01 -7.10
CA GLY A 224 19.43 12.05 -7.83
C GLY A 224 17.99 12.28 -7.34
N LEU A 225 17.60 11.68 -6.21
CA LEU A 225 16.24 11.71 -5.63
C LEU A 225 16.29 12.12 -4.15
N ALA A 226 17.27 12.95 -3.78
CA ALA A 226 17.49 13.45 -2.43
C ALA A 226 17.64 12.37 -1.35
N GLY A 227 18.03 11.16 -1.72
CA GLY A 227 18.11 10.00 -0.83
C GLY A 227 16.83 9.15 -0.74
N PHE A 228 15.73 9.56 -1.37
CA PHE A 228 14.43 8.89 -1.26
C PHE A 228 14.19 7.78 -2.30
N LYS A 229 15.21 7.39 -3.07
CA LYS A 229 15.12 6.21 -3.95
C LYS A 229 14.60 4.95 -3.24
N PRO A 230 15.01 4.60 -2.00
CA PRO A 230 14.49 3.41 -1.32
C PRO A 230 12.97 3.46 -1.10
N VAL A 231 12.42 4.65 -0.83
CA VAL A 231 10.98 4.85 -0.65
C VAL A 231 10.26 4.62 -1.97
N GLY A 232 10.76 5.22 -3.05
CA GLY A 232 10.23 5.00 -4.40
C GLY A 232 10.26 3.54 -4.82
N ASP A 233 11.38 2.83 -4.60
CA ASP A 233 11.54 1.41 -4.93
C ASP A 233 10.51 0.53 -4.17
N PHE A 234 10.24 0.83 -2.90
CA PHE A 234 9.25 0.10 -2.10
C PHE A 234 7.82 0.32 -2.60
N TYR A 235 7.41 1.57 -2.80
CA TYR A 235 6.10 1.90 -3.31
C TYR A 235 5.89 1.36 -4.73
N TRP A 236 6.92 1.42 -5.58
CA TRP A 236 6.91 0.81 -6.89
C TRP A 236 6.60 -0.69 -6.82
N PHE A 237 7.29 -1.40 -5.93
CA PHE A 237 7.05 -2.82 -5.70
C PHE A 237 5.61 -3.10 -5.25
N GLN A 238 5.05 -2.30 -4.33
CA GLN A 238 3.63 -2.44 -3.94
C GLN A 238 2.68 -2.22 -5.14
N ALA A 239 2.99 -1.25 -5.99
CA ALA A 239 2.19 -0.94 -7.14
C ALA A 239 2.21 -2.06 -8.20
N GLN A 240 3.35 -2.74 -8.36
CA GLN A 240 3.49 -3.94 -9.20
C GLN A 240 2.72 -5.12 -8.63
N LEU A 241 2.75 -5.34 -7.32
CA LEU A 241 1.95 -6.40 -6.68
C LEU A 241 0.45 -6.23 -6.93
N LEU A 242 -0.07 -4.99 -6.87
CA LEU A 242 -1.48 -4.69 -7.16
C LEU A 242 -1.81 -4.76 -8.65
N LEU A 243 -0.82 -4.68 -9.54
CA LEU A 243 -1.05 -4.78 -10.98
C LEU A 243 -1.39 -6.22 -11.41
N ILE A 244 -0.78 -7.23 -10.79
CA ILE A 244 -1.02 -8.65 -11.08
C ILE A 244 -2.51 -9.02 -11.06
N PRO A 245 -3.25 -8.83 -9.94
CA PRO A 245 -4.68 -9.16 -9.88
C PRO A 245 -5.52 -8.20 -10.72
N LEU A 246 -5.07 -6.95 -10.94
CA LEU A 246 -5.77 -5.99 -11.78
C LEU A 246 -5.79 -6.43 -13.26
N ILE A 247 -4.66 -6.94 -13.77
CA ILE A 247 -4.57 -7.49 -15.13
C ILE A 247 -5.48 -8.71 -15.26
N TYR A 248 -5.47 -9.61 -14.27
CA TYR A 248 -6.36 -10.78 -14.27
C TYR A 248 -7.84 -10.38 -14.36
N LEU A 249 -8.28 -9.45 -13.52
CA LEU A 249 -9.65 -8.97 -13.53
C LEU A 249 -9.99 -8.26 -14.85
N ALA A 250 -9.07 -7.44 -15.38
CA ALA A 250 -9.23 -6.77 -16.67
C ALA A 250 -9.45 -7.77 -17.81
N VAL A 251 -8.59 -8.78 -17.92
CA VAL A 251 -8.68 -9.81 -18.96
C VAL A 251 -10.01 -10.55 -18.87
N TRP A 252 -10.44 -10.96 -17.67
CA TRP A 252 -11.72 -11.64 -17.52
C TRP A 252 -12.94 -10.76 -17.75
N ILE A 253 -12.90 -9.49 -17.37
CA ILE A 253 -13.94 -8.52 -17.73
C ILE A 253 -14.03 -8.41 -19.25
N ILE A 254 -12.90 -8.23 -19.95
CA ILE A 254 -12.87 -8.18 -21.42
C ILE A 254 -13.47 -9.46 -22.02
N ILE A 255 -13.09 -10.63 -21.52
CA ILE A 255 -13.64 -11.92 -21.98
C ILE A 255 -15.15 -11.98 -21.75
N PHE A 256 -15.63 -11.60 -20.56
CA PHE A 256 -17.07 -11.64 -20.25
C PHE A 256 -17.90 -10.71 -21.11
N PHE A 257 -17.38 -9.53 -21.49
CA PHE A 257 -18.12 -8.53 -22.27
C PHE A 257 -17.97 -8.68 -23.78
N ASN A 258 -16.85 -9.20 -24.27
CA ASN A 258 -16.61 -9.42 -25.71
C ASN A 258 -16.98 -10.83 -26.18
N TRP A 259 -17.61 -11.61 -25.29
CA TRP A 259 -18.01 -12.99 -25.56
C TRP A 259 -18.88 -13.10 -26.81
N GLU A 260 -19.84 -12.20 -27.01
CA GLU A 260 -20.80 -12.26 -28.13
C GLU A 260 -20.20 -11.87 -29.50
N GLY A 261 -18.98 -11.32 -29.57
CA GLY A 261 -18.49 -10.69 -30.81
C GLY A 261 -17.03 -10.96 -31.23
N VAL A 262 -16.14 -11.33 -30.31
CA VAL A 262 -14.68 -11.38 -30.61
C VAL A 262 -14.11 -12.78 -30.56
N PHE A 263 -14.61 -13.64 -29.68
CA PHE A 263 -14.15 -15.01 -29.57
C PHE A 263 -15.21 -15.93 -30.14
N THR A 264 -14.95 -16.55 -31.30
CA THR A 264 -15.69 -17.71 -31.83
C THR A 264 -15.46 -18.97 -30.97
N ILE A 265 -15.38 -18.81 -29.65
CA ILE A 265 -15.54 -19.93 -28.72
C ILE A 265 -17.03 -20.25 -28.78
N PRO A 266 -17.43 -21.51 -29.01
CA PRO A 266 -18.84 -21.86 -29.10
C PRO A 266 -19.55 -21.30 -27.86
N ASP A 267 -20.58 -20.47 -28.08
CA ASP A 267 -21.37 -19.77 -27.04
C ASP A 267 -21.79 -20.69 -25.89
N THR A 268 -21.82 -22.00 -26.15
CA THR A 268 -22.19 -23.03 -25.21
C THR A 268 -21.22 -23.23 -24.05
N ALA A 269 -19.90 -23.03 -24.15
CA ALA A 269 -18.99 -23.57 -23.12
C ALA A 269 -19.14 -22.91 -21.73
N LEU A 270 -19.11 -21.58 -21.65
CA LEU A 270 -19.27 -20.85 -20.39
C LEU A 270 -20.74 -20.75 -19.94
N GLU A 271 -21.64 -20.51 -20.89
CA GLU A 271 -23.08 -20.39 -20.59
C GLU A 271 -23.68 -21.74 -20.14
N THR A 272 -23.28 -22.85 -20.77
CA THR A 272 -23.68 -24.20 -20.32
C THR A 272 -23.13 -24.52 -18.93
N ARG A 273 -21.94 -23.99 -18.59
CA ARG A 273 -21.31 -24.28 -17.29
C ARG A 273 -21.94 -23.47 -16.15
N TYR A 274 -22.05 -22.16 -16.32
CA TYR A 274 -22.44 -21.26 -15.23
C TYR A 274 -23.93 -20.88 -15.27
N GLY A 275 -24.56 -20.97 -16.44
CA GLY A 275 -25.87 -20.40 -16.68
C GLY A 275 -25.85 -18.87 -16.77
N PRO A 276 -26.87 -18.26 -17.42
CA PRO A 276 -26.91 -16.82 -17.69
C PRO A 276 -26.97 -15.98 -16.40
N VAL A 277 -27.71 -16.45 -15.39
CA VAL A 277 -27.88 -15.73 -14.11
C VAL A 277 -26.56 -15.64 -13.34
N THR A 278 -25.84 -16.75 -13.21
CA THR A 278 -24.55 -16.78 -12.49
C THR A 278 -23.52 -15.93 -13.21
N LEU A 279 -23.54 -15.93 -14.54
CA LEU A 279 -22.60 -15.16 -15.35
C LEU A 279 -22.81 -13.64 -15.19
N ASP A 280 -24.06 -13.15 -15.09
CA ASP A 280 -24.33 -11.75 -14.75
C ASP A 280 -23.82 -11.38 -13.35
N ILE A 281 -24.05 -12.26 -12.36
CA ILE A 281 -23.54 -12.04 -10.99
C ILE A 281 -22.01 -12.01 -10.99
N LEU A 282 -21.35 -12.93 -11.71
CA LEU A 282 -19.90 -12.96 -11.84
C LEU A 282 -19.35 -11.70 -12.48
N ARG A 283 -19.96 -11.20 -13.56
CA ARG A 283 -19.60 -9.92 -14.18
C ARG A 283 -19.60 -8.79 -13.15
N ARG A 284 -20.67 -8.67 -12.35
CA ARG A 284 -20.79 -7.64 -11.29
C ARG A 284 -19.73 -7.80 -10.21
N ILE A 285 -19.46 -9.04 -9.77
CA ILE A 285 -18.42 -9.33 -8.77
C ILE A 285 -17.04 -8.92 -9.31
N PHE A 286 -16.70 -9.28 -10.55
CA PHE A 286 -15.41 -8.96 -11.16
C PHE A 286 -15.21 -7.45 -11.32
N ILE A 287 -16.23 -6.73 -11.78
CA ILE A 287 -16.21 -5.25 -11.86
C ILE A 287 -16.01 -4.64 -10.48
N PHE A 288 -16.77 -5.11 -9.48
CA PHE A 288 -16.63 -4.63 -8.11
C PHE A 288 -15.23 -4.88 -7.57
N MET A 289 -14.69 -6.09 -7.74
CA MET A 289 -13.32 -6.43 -7.33
C MET A 289 -12.28 -5.57 -8.07
N PHE A 290 -12.50 -5.27 -9.34
CA PHE A 290 -11.61 -4.43 -10.15
C PHE A 290 -11.56 -3.00 -9.59
N ILE A 291 -12.72 -2.39 -9.38
CA ILE A 291 -12.84 -1.06 -8.76
C ILE A 291 -12.25 -1.06 -7.35
N PHE A 292 -12.50 -2.12 -6.57
CA PHE A 292 -11.95 -2.27 -5.23
C PHE A 292 -10.41 -2.34 -5.23
N ILE A 293 -9.79 -3.10 -6.14
CA ILE A 293 -8.33 -3.17 -6.26
C ILE A 293 -7.75 -1.83 -6.73
N LEU A 294 -8.43 -1.12 -7.64
CA LEU A 294 -8.04 0.25 -8.01
C LEU A 294 -8.09 1.20 -6.81
N ALA A 295 -9.15 1.13 -6.00
CA ALA A 295 -9.26 1.92 -4.77
C ALA A 295 -8.14 1.57 -3.80
N LEU A 296 -7.86 0.27 -3.57
CA LEU A 296 -6.73 -0.18 -2.76
C LEU A 296 -5.40 0.35 -3.28
N GLN A 297 -5.21 0.47 -4.59
CA GLN A 297 -4.01 1.06 -5.16
C GLN A 297 -3.90 2.55 -4.85
N VAL A 298 -4.99 3.30 -4.96
CA VAL A 298 -5.00 4.70 -4.56
C VAL A 298 -4.66 4.84 -3.09
N PHE A 299 -5.28 4.04 -2.22
CA PHE A 299 -5.08 4.14 -0.78
C PHE A 299 -3.76 3.56 -0.28
N ALA A 300 -3.29 2.42 -0.78
CA ALA A 300 -2.07 1.79 -0.28
C ALA A 300 -0.79 2.42 -0.87
N PHE A 301 -0.87 2.97 -2.08
CA PHE A 301 0.29 3.50 -2.81
C PHE A 301 0.20 4.99 -3.08
N LEU A 302 -0.81 5.47 -3.82
CA LEU A 302 -0.81 6.84 -4.35
C LEU A 302 -0.99 7.89 -3.26
N ALA A 303 -1.94 7.69 -2.35
CA ALA A 303 -2.20 8.61 -1.26
C ALA A 303 -1.02 8.69 -0.27
N PRO A 304 -0.37 7.58 0.12
CA PRO A 304 0.82 7.68 0.94
C PRO A 304 2.02 8.33 0.25
N LEU A 305 2.25 8.00 -1.03
CA LEU A 305 3.33 8.57 -1.83
C LEU A 305 3.20 10.09 -1.99
N THR A 306 2.00 10.57 -2.33
CA THR A 306 1.71 12.01 -2.48
C THR A 306 1.90 12.78 -1.19
N ARG A 307 1.67 12.17 -0.03
CA ARG A 307 1.95 12.79 1.27
C ARG A 307 3.45 12.90 1.53
N VAL A 308 4.22 11.84 1.30
CA VAL A 308 5.69 11.88 1.41
C VAL A 308 6.23 12.98 0.52
N MET A 309 5.76 13.05 -0.72
CA MET A 309 6.11 14.10 -1.66
C MET A 309 5.85 15.52 -1.15
N ARG A 310 4.62 15.80 -0.69
CA ARG A 310 4.28 17.12 -0.14
C ARG A 310 5.18 17.49 1.03
N GLU A 311 5.56 16.51 1.84
CA GLU A 311 6.49 16.74 2.95
C GLU A 311 7.89 17.10 2.45
N LEU A 312 8.42 16.36 1.47
CA LEU A 312 9.72 16.67 0.88
C LEU A 312 9.72 18.03 0.17
N GLU A 313 8.62 18.43 -0.46
CA GLU A 313 8.46 19.76 -1.07
C GLU A 313 8.43 20.86 -0.01
N ARG A 314 7.76 20.60 1.11
CA ARG A 314 7.76 21.50 2.27
C ARG A 314 9.17 21.68 2.82
N GLN A 315 9.94 20.60 2.92
CA GLN A 315 11.32 20.64 3.40
C GLN A 315 12.26 21.34 2.41
N LYS A 316 12.12 21.08 1.11
CA LYS A 316 12.84 21.81 0.05
C LYS A 316 12.58 23.31 0.12
N ARG A 317 11.32 23.73 0.23
CA ARG A 317 10.94 25.15 0.35
C ARG A 317 11.54 25.80 1.59
N LYS A 318 11.51 25.11 2.74
CA LYS A 318 12.15 25.59 3.98
C LYS A 318 13.67 25.74 3.81
N ALA A 319 14.33 24.78 3.17
CA ALA A 319 15.76 24.84 2.90
C ALA A 319 16.11 26.03 1.99
N LEU A 320 15.37 26.21 0.89
CA LEU A 320 15.57 27.35 -0.03
C LEU A 320 15.36 28.68 0.70
N TRP A 321 14.30 28.82 1.49
CA TRP A 321 14.05 30.04 2.27
C TRP A 321 15.19 30.35 3.26
N LEU A 322 15.73 29.33 3.93
CA LEU A 322 16.87 29.51 4.84
C LEU A 322 18.14 29.93 4.09
N ILE A 323 18.38 29.38 2.89
CA ILE A 323 19.50 29.77 2.04
C ILE A 323 19.33 31.22 1.56
N ASP A 324 18.16 31.59 1.06
CA ASP A 324 17.85 32.95 0.61
C ASP A 324 18.05 33.98 1.72
N ARG A 325 17.60 33.66 2.94
CA ARG A 325 17.79 34.52 4.12
C ARG A 325 19.28 34.70 4.44
N ARG A 326 20.10 33.65 4.30
CA ARG A 326 21.56 33.72 4.51
C ARG A 326 22.25 34.52 3.40
N CYS A 327 21.86 34.34 2.14
CA CYS A 327 22.37 35.14 1.03
C CYS A 327 22.12 36.64 1.26
N ARG A 328 20.87 37.03 1.56
CA ARG A 328 20.54 38.44 1.84
C ARG A 328 21.33 39.03 3.02
N ARG A 329 21.55 38.23 4.07
CA ARG A 329 22.36 38.66 5.22
C ARG A 329 23.83 38.85 4.83
N ASN A 330 24.38 37.95 4.03
CA ASN A 330 25.75 38.07 3.55
C ASN A 330 25.92 39.24 2.56
N ASP A 331 24.94 39.51 1.71
CA ASP A 331 24.96 40.67 0.81
C ASP A 331 24.95 41.99 1.60
N ALA A 332 24.13 42.09 2.65
CA ALA A 332 24.10 43.25 3.54
C ALA A 332 25.42 43.43 4.31
N LEU A 333 26.03 42.32 4.80
CA LEU A 333 27.34 42.36 5.44
C LEU A 333 28.43 42.81 4.46
N ARG A 334 28.43 42.26 3.24
CA ARG A 334 29.36 42.64 2.18
C ARG A 334 29.29 44.14 1.87
N GLN A 335 28.08 44.70 1.82
CA GLN A 335 27.88 46.13 1.61
C GLN A 335 28.52 46.95 2.75
N SER A 336 28.34 46.54 4.01
CA SER A 336 28.96 47.21 5.16
C SER A 336 30.50 47.08 5.22
N VAL A 337 31.04 45.93 4.81
CA VAL A 337 32.50 45.68 4.77
C VAL A 337 33.14 46.49 3.64
N HIS A 338 32.47 46.59 2.49
CA HIS A 338 32.93 47.39 1.37
C HIS A 338 33.00 48.89 1.74
N GLU A 339 32.00 49.39 2.45
CA GLU A 339 31.99 50.75 3.01
C GLU A 339 33.13 50.98 4.03
N SER A 340 33.59 49.92 4.71
CA SER A 340 34.66 49.96 5.72
C SER A 340 36.08 49.74 5.16
N GLY A 341 36.24 49.42 3.87
CA GLY A 341 37.55 49.24 3.22
C GLY A 341 38.33 47.96 3.58
N ALA A 342 37.71 46.98 4.24
CA ALA A 342 38.38 45.72 4.61
C ALA A 342 38.39 44.68 3.46
N LYS A 343 39.39 43.78 3.46
CA LYS A 343 39.55 42.72 2.43
C LYS A 343 38.51 41.60 2.57
N LEU A 344 37.91 41.20 1.45
CA LEU A 344 36.67 40.41 1.34
C LEU A 344 36.82 38.90 1.02
N ASN A 345 38.03 38.38 0.86
CA ASN A 345 38.26 37.07 0.24
C ASN A 345 37.51 35.88 0.90
N ALA A 346 37.35 35.88 2.22
CA ALA A 346 36.66 34.80 2.94
C ALA A 346 35.12 34.84 2.77
N GLU A 347 34.55 36.03 2.53
CA GLU A 347 33.10 36.20 2.35
C GLU A 347 32.66 35.81 0.94
N ASP A 348 33.49 36.09 -0.08
CA ASP A 348 33.25 35.66 -1.45
C ASP A 348 33.19 34.12 -1.56
N GLU A 349 34.10 33.41 -0.88
CA GLU A 349 34.08 31.94 -0.83
C GLU A 349 32.81 31.41 -0.13
N ALA A 350 32.34 32.08 0.94
CA ALA A 350 31.11 31.70 1.62
C ALA A 350 29.86 31.92 0.75
N LEU A 351 29.83 33.01 -0.02
CA LEU A 351 28.76 33.32 -0.98
C LEU A 351 28.72 32.30 -2.13
N GLU A 352 29.88 31.93 -2.67
CA GLU A 352 29.96 30.90 -3.71
C GLU A 352 29.46 29.55 -3.21
N LYS A 353 29.83 29.16 -1.98
CA LYS A 353 29.30 27.95 -1.31
C LYS A 353 27.79 28.01 -1.14
N LEU A 354 27.22 29.15 -0.73
CA LEU A 354 25.76 29.31 -0.60
C LEU A 354 25.06 29.25 -1.95
N ARG A 355 25.63 29.86 -3.01
CA ARG A 355 25.07 29.82 -4.37
C ARG A 355 25.10 28.41 -4.94
N SER A 356 26.18 27.68 -4.71
CA SER A 356 26.28 26.26 -5.08
C SER A 356 25.22 25.43 -4.33
N LEU A 357 25.09 25.61 -3.01
CA LEU A 357 24.07 24.95 -2.20
C LEU A 357 22.64 25.29 -2.67
N TYR A 358 22.39 26.55 -3.04
CA TYR A 358 21.12 27.00 -3.60
C TYR A 358 20.81 26.26 -4.90
N ASN A 359 21.74 26.26 -5.85
CA ASN A 359 21.57 25.59 -7.14
C ASN A 359 21.34 24.09 -6.97
N GLN A 360 22.10 23.43 -6.08
CA GLN A 360 21.92 22.02 -5.76
C GLN A 360 20.56 21.73 -5.10
N THR A 361 20.13 22.57 -4.16
CA THR A 361 18.83 22.43 -3.49
C THR A 361 17.68 22.69 -4.45
N ASN A 362 17.83 23.64 -5.38
CA ASN A 362 16.84 23.96 -6.39
C ASN A 362 16.72 22.84 -7.44
N ALA A 363 17.85 22.29 -7.89
CA ALA A 363 17.90 21.16 -8.82
C ALA A 363 17.44 19.82 -8.20
N MET A 364 17.32 19.76 -6.88
CA MET A 364 16.87 18.57 -6.16
C MET A 364 15.47 18.14 -6.62
N ARG A 365 15.38 16.92 -7.15
CA ARG A 365 14.11 16.28 -7.51
C ARG A 365 13.44 15.73 -6.27
N VAL A 366 12.20 16.13 -6.08
CA VAL A 366 11.40 15.78 -4.88
C VAL A 366 10.56 14.52 -5.13
N TRP A 367 10.49 14.06 -6.38
CA TRP A 367 9.74 12.86 -6.73
C TRP A 367 10.56 11.62 -6.35
N PRO A 368 10.04 10.71 -5.51
CA PRO A 368 10.78 9.51 -5.07
C PRO A 368 10.91 8.43 -6.17
N ILE A 369 10.19 8.60 -7.28
CA ILE A 369 10.20 7.73 -8.47
C ILE A 369 10.85 8.48 -9.66
N GLN A 370 11.56 7.77 -10.52
CA GLN A 370 12.06 8.40 -11.76
C GLN A 370 10.89 8.71 -12.70
N ALA A 371 10.82 9.94 -13.24
CA ALA A 371 9.73 10.38 -14.13
C ALA A 371 9.47 9.41 -15.30
N ARG A 372 10.53 8.84 -15.87
CA ARG A 372 10.43 7.81 -16.93
C ARG A 372 9.66 6.57 -16.46
N ARG A 373 9.93 6.06 -15.25
CA ARG A 373 9.18 4.90 -14.70
C ARG A 373 7.72 5.26 -14.42
N MET A 374 7.47 6.49 -13.99
CA MET A 374 6.13 6.97 -13.70
C MET A 374 5.28 7.08 -14.99
N GLN A 375 5.86 7.53 -16.10
CA GLN A 375 5.17 7.58 -17.40
C GLN A 375 4.75 6.19 -17.86
N TRP A 376 5.67 5.21 -17.84
CA TRP A 376 5.33 3.81 -18.17
C TRP A 376 4.25 3.24 -17.26
N PHE A 377 4.33 3.52 -15.97
CA PHE A 377 3.33 3.09 -15.00
C PHE A 377 1.93 3.62 -15.27
N TRP A 378 1.82 4.93 -15.55
CA TRP A 378 0.52 5.52 -15.85
C TRP A 378 -0.01 5.05 -17.20
N ILE A 379 0.85 4.91 -18.22
CA ILE A 379 0.45 4.38 -19.52
C ILE A 379 -0.04 2.94 -19.38
N GLU A 380 0.67 2.09 -18.66
CA GLU A 380 0.25 0.70 -18.41
C GLU A 380 -1.07 0.66 -17.65
N LYS A 381 -1.19 1.41 -16.54
CA LYS A 381 -2.37 1.31 -15.67
C LYS A 381 -3.59 2.04 -16.19
N ILE A 382 -3.43 3.23 -16.75
CA ILE A 382 -4.53 3.95 -17.41
C ILE A 382 -4.89 3.21 -18.69
N GLY A 383 -3.92 2.70 -19.45
CA GLY A 383 -4.19 1.90 -20.64
C GLY A 383 -5.02 0.67 -20.32
N ILE A 384 -4.62 -0.12 -19.32
CA ILE A 384 -5.40 -1.29 -18.87
C ILE A 384 -6.78 -0.86 -18.36
N ALA A 385 -6.86 0.16 -17.49
CA ALA A 385 -8.14 0.60 -16.95
C ALA A 385 -9.08 1.14 -18.04
N LEU A 386 -8.56 1.92 -18.98
CA LEU A 386 -9.30 2.51 -20.09
C LEU A 386 -9.75 1.44 -21.09
N ILE A 387 -8.86 0.53 -21.49
CA ILE A 387 -9.22 -0.61 -22.37
C ILE A 387 -10.29 -1.46 -21.69
N THR A 388 -10.14 -1.75 -20.40
CA THR A 388 -11.14 -2.53 -19.65
C THR A 388 -12.47 -1.79 -19.57
N LEU A 389 -12.46 -0.48 -19.29
CA LEU A 389 -13.66 0.34 -19.19
C LEU A 389 -14.39 0.42 -20.53
N ILE A 390 -13.65 0.67 -21.62
CA ILE A 390 -14.16 0.72 -22.99
C ILE A 390 -14.74 -0.65 -23.38
N ALA A 391 -13.99 -1.73 -23.15
CA ALA A 391 -14.39 -3.09 -23.47
C ALA A 391 -15.57 -3.60 -22.62
N SER A 392 -15.77 -3.06 -21.41
CA SER A 392 -16.86 -3.46 -20.49
C SER A 392 -18.21 -2.85 -20.81
N THR A 393 -18.34 -2.08 -21.90
CA THR A 393 -19.58 -1.35 -22.22
C THR A 393 -20.13 -1.83 -23.55
N PRO A 394 -21.06 -2.81 -23.55
CA PRO A 394 -21.74 -3.23 -24.76
C PRO A 394 -22.68 -2.08 -25.16
N GLY A 395 -22.31 -1.30 -26.18
CA GLY A 395 -23.17 -0.25 -26.75
C GLY A 395 -22.98 1.20 -26.25
N GLY A 396 -21.99 1.48 -25.40
CA GLY A 396 -21.45 2.85 -25.26
C GLY A 396 -21.73 3.60 -23.96
N PHE A 397 -20.91 3.37 -22.94
CA PHE A 397 -20.75 4.34 -21.84
C PHE A 397 -20.12 5.65 -22.33
N LEU A 398 -19.20 5.59 -23.29
CA LEU A 398 -18.69 6.80 -23.96
C LEU A 398 -19.75 7.43 -24.88
N LYS A 399 -20.66 6.62 -25.44
CA LYS A 399 -21.79 7.11 -26.24
C LYS A 399 -22.86 7.76 -25.35
N GLU A 400 -23.21 7.18 -24.22
CA GLU A 400 -24.12 7.75 -23.21
C GLU A 400 -23.51 8.99 -22.53
N ILE A 401 -22.22 8.99 -22.20
CA ILE A 401 -21.54 10.18 -21.68
C ILE A 401 -21.50 11.28 -22.75
N ALA A 402 -21.16 10.95 -23.99
CA ALA A 402 -21.19 11.92 -25.09
C ALA A 402 -22.62 12.43 -25.36
N GLU A 403 -23.62 11.56 -25.38
CA GLU A 403 -25.02 11.96 -25.56
C GLU A 403 -25.55 12.76 -24.34
N SER A 404 -25.03 12.53 -23.14
CA SER A 404 -25.39 13.31 -21.93
C SER A 404 -24.67 14.66 -21.83
N LEU A 405 -23.45 14.76 -22.37
CA LEU A 405 -22.65 16.00 -22.39
C LEU A 405 -22.96 16.89 -23.60
N PHE A 406 -23.51 16.33 -24.69
CA PHE A 406 -23.79 17.03 -25.95
C PHE A 406 -25.28 17.05 -26.34
N LYS A 407 -26.20 16.60 -25.47
CA LYS A 407 -27.61 16.97 -25.60
C LYS A 407 -27.82 18.37 -24.99
N PRO A 408 -28.30 19.36 -25.76
CA PRO A 408 -28.54 20.72 -25.28
C PRO A 408 -29.65 20.80 -24.22
#